data_AF-W9DWP5-F1
#
_entry.id   AF-W9DWP5-F1
#
_cell.length_a   1.000
_cell.length_b   1.000
_cell.length_c   1.000
_cell.angle_alpha   90.00
_cell.angle_beta   90.00
_cell.angle_gamma   90.00
#
_symmetry.space_group_name_H-M   'P 1'
#
loop_
_entity.id
_entity.type
_entity.pdbx_description
1 polymer ?
#
loop_
_entity_poly.entity_id
_entity_poly.type
_entity_poly.pdbx_seq_one_letter_code
_entity_poly.pdbx_strand_id
1 'polypeptide(L)'
;MTYGVIICTKCREHVQIIEVGSSKTTRCQRCNASLNTRKLRVFFTSDELEETISVRTQIQAQLSGTGTLGKSLDALAEEYFRKHQTFGNEIDEKAACLIDNRKIPKKKKADELIIGILVENNNQMNQNDLKEKALKMDVSEEQFNDIIKKLLMAGELYSPSKDIIRIV
;
A
#
# COMPACT_ATOMS: atom_id res chain seq x y z
N MET A 1 -26.43 -3.79 19.27
CA MET A 1 -25.54 -4.77 18.59
C MET A 1 -24.53 -3.92 17.87
N THR A 2 -23.24 -4.04 18.19
CA THR A 2 -22.21 -3.15 17.65
C THR A 2 -21.74 -3.62 16.28
N TYR A 3 -21.89 -2.78 15.26
CA TYR A 3 -21.37 -3.00 13.92
C TYR A 3 -20.03 -2.30 13.76
N GLY A 4 -19.14 -2.94 13.00
CA GLY A 4 -17.80 -2.45 12.73
C GLY A 4 -17.47 -2.48 11.23
N VAL A 5 -16.76 -1.46 10.75
CA VAL A 5 -16.27 -1.41 9.36
C VAL A 5 -14.82 -1.86 9.32
N ILE A 6 -14.51 -2.86 8.48
CA ILE A 6 -13.16 -3.39 8.28
C ILE A 6 -12.77 -3.37 6.80
N ILE A 7 -11.46 -3.24 6.55
CA ILE A 7 -10.87 -3.42 5.22
C ILE A 7 -10.21 -4.80 5.17
N CYS A 8 -10.41 -5.54 4.07
CA CYS A 8 -9.76 -6.83 3.88
C CYS A 8 -8.22 -6.66 3.78
N THR A 9 -7.48 -7.34 4.65
CA THR A 9 -6.00 -7.29 4.64
C THR A 9 -5.36 -8.01 3.47
N LYS A 10 -6.10 -8.89 2.79
CA LYS A 10 -5.61 -9.70 1.66
C LYS A 10 -5.80 -8.99 0.33
N CYS A 11 -7.02 -8.61 -0.03
CA CYS A 11 -7.27 -7.92 -1.29
C CYS A 11 -7.09 -6.40 -1.22
N ARG A 12 -7.18 -5.77 -0.04
CA ARG A 12 -7.07 -4.31 0.19
C ARG A 12 -8.01 -3.41 -0.63
N GLU A 13 -8.88 -4.00 -1.44
CA GLU A 13 -9.80 -3.32 -2.34
C GLU A 13 -11.26 -3.40 -1.88
N HIS A 14 -11.52 -4.09 -0.76
CA HIS A 14 -12.86 -4.35 -0.30
C HIS A 14 -13.07 -4.02 1.18
N VAL A 15 -14.15 -3.28 1.43
CA VAL A 15 -14.63 -2.88 2.75
C VAL A 15 -15.87 -3.69 3.11
N GLN A 16 -15.85 -4.29 4.30
CA GLN A 16 -16.90 -5.15 4.79
C GLN A 16 -17.36 -4.70 6.17
N ILE A 17 -18.67 -4.81 6.41
CA ILE A 17 -19.26 -4.61 7.72
C ILE A 17 -19.23 -5.95 8.45
N ILE A 18 -18.83 -5.92 9.71
CA ILE A 18 -18.82 -7.07 10.61
C ILE A 18 -19.59 -6.72 11.87
N GLU A 19 -20.17 -7.72 12.50
CA GLU A 19 -20.69 -7.59 13.86
C GLU A 19 -19.54 -7.83 14.83
N VAL A 20 -19.29 -6.84 15.69
CA VAL A 20 -18.24 -6.92 16.70
C VAL A 20 -18.74 -7.87 17.80
N GLY A 21 -18.05 -9.00 17.97
CA GLY A 21 -18.34 -10.00 19.01
C GLY A 21 -19.06 -11.27 18.55
N SER A 22 -19.57 -11.34 17.31
CA SER A 22 -20.32 -12.53 16.85
C SER A 22 -19.42 -13.70 16.46
N SER A 23 -18.26 -13.43 15.84
CA SER A 23 -17.41 -14.48 15.26
C SER A 23 -15.91 -14.16 15.35
N LYS A 24 -15.10 -15.19 15.63
CA LYS A 24 -13.63 -15.09 15.72
C LYS A 24 -12.96 -14.92 14.35
N THR A 25 -13.65 -15.32 13.28
CA THR A 25 -13.16 -15.27 11.91
C THR A 25 -14.26 -14.87 10.95
N THR A 26 -13.96 -13.98 10.01
CA THR A 26 -14.86 -13.55 8.95
C THR A 26 -14.23 -13.81 7.59
N ARG A 27 -15.05 -14.04 6.57
CA ARG A 27 -14.59 -14.21 5.18
C ARG A 27 -14.82 -12.93 4.40
N CYS A 28 -13.83 -12.56 3.60
CA CYS A 28 -13.96 -11.42 2.69
C CYS A 28 -14.96 -11.73 1.57
N GLN A 29 -15.93 -10.85 1.34
CA GLN A 29 -16.93 -11.01 0.27
C GLN A 29 -16.35 -10.93 -1.16
N ARG A 30 -15.13 -10.40 -1.34
CA ARG A 30 -14.47 -10.28 -2.64
C ARG A 30 -13.48 -11.40 -2.93
N CYS A 31 -12.50 -11.60 -2.05
CA CYS A 31 -11.43 -12.59 -2.27
C CYS A 31 -11.63 -13.92 -1.52
N ASN A 32 -12.72 -14.05 -0.75
CA ASN A 32 -13.05 -15.21 0.07
C ASN A 32 -11.97 -15.61 1.09
N ALA A 33 -10.99 -14.74 1.35
CA ALA A 33 -9.95 -15.02 2.32
C ALA A 33 -10.51 -15.02 3.74
N SER A 34 -10.01 -15.95 4.57
CA SER A 34 -10.31 -16.01 6.00
C SER A 34 -9.53 -14.95 6.76
N LEU A 35 -10.24 -14.08 7.48
CA LEU A 35 -9.72 -12.98 8.29
C LEU A 35 -10.05 -13.26 9.75
N ASN A 36 -9.10 -13.01 10.65
CA ASN A 36 -9.33 -13.15 12.09
C ASN A 36 -9.76 -11.79 12.66
N THR A 37 -10.97 -11.70 13.20
CA THR A 37 -11.59 -10.44 13.66
C THR A 37 -10.79 -9.76 14.75
N ARG A 38 -10.12 -10.51 15.64
CA ARG A 38 -9.26 -9.98 16.72
C ARG A 38 -8.00 -9.28 16.20
N LYS A 39 -7.53 -9.64 15.01
CA LYS A 39 -6.30 -9.09 14.40
C LYS A 39 -6.58 -7.98 13.38
N LEU A 40 -7.86 -7.68 13.13
CA LEU A 40 -8.26 -6.69 12.14
C LEU A 40 -8.37 -5.31 12.79
N ARG A 41 -7.95 -4.29 12.05
CA ARG A 41 -8.18 -2.89 12.41
C ARG A 41 -9.63 -2.55 12.06
N VAL A 42 -10.40 -2.17 13.07
CA VAL A 42 -11.75 -1.64 12.90
C VAL A 42 -11.64 -0.14 12.69
N PHE A 43 -12.22 0.36 11.60
CA PHE A 43 -12.13 1.77 11.19
C PHE A 43 -13.24 2.61 11.79
N PHE A 44 -14.41 2.01 11.99
CA PHE A 44 -15.58 2.67 12.55
C PHE A 44 -16.39 1.64 13.32
N THR A 45 -16.96 2.05 14.43
CA THR A 45 -17.88 1.25 15.25
C THR A 45 -19.11 2.08 15.56
N SER A 46 -20.29 1.55 15.27
CA SER A 46 -21.56 2.15 15.67
C SER A 46 -22.56 1.05 16.01
N ASP A 47 -23.54 1.37 16.85
CA ASP A 47 -24.69 0.52 17.10
C ASP A 47 -25.74 0.61 15.98
N GLU A 48 -25.65 1.63 15.13
CA GLU A 48 -26.58 1.88 14.04
C GLU A 48 -26.06 1.37 12.70
N LEU A 49 -26.85 0.53 12.04
CA LEU A 49 -26.48 -0.11 10.78
C LEU A 49 -26.39 0.92 9.63
N GLU A 50 -27.28 1.91 9.60
CA GLU A 50 -27.34 2.91 8.53
C GLU A 50 -26.10 3.81 8.50
N GLU A 51 -25.64 4.26 9.66
CA GLU A 51 -24.38 5.00 9.79
C GLU A 51 -23.20 4.17 9.28
N THR A 52 -23.18 2.89 9.67
CA THR A 52 -22.13 1.95 9.28
C THR A 52 -22.10 1.70 7.77
N ILE A 53 -23.27 1.61 7.11
CA ILE A 53 -23.40 1.48 5.64
C ILE A 53 -22.87 2.73 4.94
N SER A 54 -23.18 3.91 5.48
CA SER A 54 -22.75 5.19 4.92
C SER A 54 -21.22 5.32 4.95
N VAL A 55 -20.60 5.03 6.11
CA VAL A 55 -19.14 5.02 6.26
C VAL A 55 -18.47 3.96 5.39
N ARG A 56 -19.01 2.74 5.34
CA ARG A 56 -18.51 1.67 4.46
C ARG A 56 -18.51 2.12 2.99
N THR A 57 -19.58 2.77 2.54
CA THR A 57 -19.72 3.24 1.16
C THR A 57 -18.71 4.32 0.85
N GLN A 58 -18.50 5.27 1.77
CA GLN A 58 -17.48 6.31 1.63
C GLN A 58 -16.07 5.72 1.49
N ILE A 59 -15.69 4.80 2.39
CA ILE A 59 -14.37 4.16 2.36
C ILE A 59 -14.21 3.30 1.09
N GLN A 60 -15.26 2.59 0.67
CA GLN A 60 -15.23 1.77 -0.54
C GLN A 60 -15.07 2.64 -1.80
N ALA A 61 -15.76 3.79 -1.89
CA ALA A 61 -15.63 4.73 -3.00
C ALA A 61 -14.22 5.32 -3.07
N GLN A 62 -13.64 5.67 -1.90
CA GLN A 62 -12.26 6.15 -1.82
C GLN A 62 -11.25 5.10 -2.28
N LEU A 63 -11.38 3.85 -1.82
CA LEU A 63 -10.50 2.75 -2.23
C LEU A 63 -10.59 2.46 -3.74
N SER A 64 -11.80 2.51 -4.31
CA SER A 64 -11.99 2.29 -5.75
C SER A 64 -11.54 3.48 -6.60
N GLY A 65 -11.61 4.71 -6.06
CA GLY A 65 -11.25 5.95 -6.75
C GLY A 65 -9.74 6.23 -6.80
N THR A 66 -8.96 5.67 -5.87
CA THR A 66 -7.50 5.87 -5.82
C THR A 66 -6.74 4.65 -6.35
N GLY A 67 -6.54 4.57 -7.65
CA GLY A 67 -5.77 3.49 -8.30
C GLY A 67 -4.27 3.43 -7.97
N THR A 68 -3.70 4.33 -7.15
CA THR A 68 -2.23 4.48 -7.05
C THR A 68 -1.68 4.98 -5.70
N LEU A 69 -2.42 4.96 -4.59
CA LEU A 69 -1.94 5.57 -3.34
C LEU A 69 -2.15 4.69 -2.09
N GLY A 70 -1.41 3.59 -2.03
CA GLY A 70 -1.21 2.84 -0.78
C GLY A 70 -0.45 3.60 0.33
N LYS A 71 -0.21 4.92 0.17
CA LYS A 71 0.45 5.81 1.13
C LYS A 71 -0.47 6.88 1.73
N SER A 72 -1.59 7.23 1.10
CA SER A 72 -2.51 8.26 1.62
C SER A 72 -3.54 7.72 2.60
N LEU A 73 -3.74 6.39 2.63
CA LEU A 73 -4.77 5.77 3.47
C LEU A 73 -4.42 5.80 4.97
N ASP A 74 -3.14 5.76 5.32
CA ASP A 74 -2.68 5.88 6.71
C ASP A 74 -2.81 7.32 7.22
N ALA A 75 -2.45 8.31 6.39
CA ALA A 75 -2.61 9.72 6.71
C ALA A 75 -4.09 10.12 6.85
N LEU A 76 -4.95 9.58 5.98
CA LEU A 76 -6.40 9.82 6.06
C LEU A 76 -7.05 9.04 7.20
N ALA A 77 -6.61 7.82 7.48
CA ALA A 77 -7.03 7.11 8.68
C ALA A 77 -6.70 7.96 9.91
N GLU A 78 -5.46 8.45 10.04
CA GLU A 78 -5.05 9.35 11.13
C GLU A 78 -5.87 10.64 11.19
N GLU A 79 -6.24 11.24 10.05
CA GLU A 79 -7.08 12.43 10.00
C GLU A 79 -8.54 12.15 10.40
N TYR A 80 -9.10 11.01 9.98
CA TYR A 80 -10.43 10.55 10.39
C TYR A 80 -10.46 10.15 11.87
N PHE A 81 -9.39 9.52 12.37
CA PHE A 81 -9.16 9.23 13.80
C PHE A 81 -9.09 10.50 14.64
N ARG A 82 -8.59 11.62 14.09
CA ARG A 82 -8.61 12.93 14.76
C ARG A 82 -9.98 13.60 14.75
N LYS A 83 -10.81 13.39 13.72
CA LYS A 83 -12.11 14.06 13.56
C LYS A 83 -13.30 13.31 14.18
N HIS A 84 -13.25 11.99 14.32
CA HIS A 84 -14.38 11.16 14.79
C HIS A 84 -14.06 10.29 16.02
N GLN A 85 -13.29 10.81 16.98
CA GLN A 85 -13.29 10.24 18.34
C GLN A 85 -14.64 10.51 19.02
N THR A 86 -15.63 9.68 18.74
CA THR A 86 -16.65 9.36 19.75
C THR A 86 -16.26 8.00 20.31
N PHE A 87 -15.33 8.01 21.28
CA PHE A 87 -15.11 6.87 22.14
C PHE A 87 -16.40 6.62 22.94
N GLY A 88 -17.20 5.67 22.45
CA GLY A 88 -18.23 5.00 23.23
C GLY A 88 -17.56 3.91 24.08
N ASN A 89 -17.87 3.91 25.37
CA ASN A 89 -17.13 3.28 26.45
C ASN A 89 -16.75 1.80 26.25
N GLU A 90 -15.54 1.49 26.73
CA GLU A 90 -14.95 0.17 26.98
C GLU A 90 -14.46 -0.64 25.77
N ILE A 91 -13.35 -0.18 25.19
CA ILE A 91 -12.35 -1.09 24.62
C ILE A 91 -11.00 -0.72 25.24
N ASP A 92 -10.42 -1.67 25.96
CA ASP A 92 -9.12 -1.63 26.64
C ASP A 92 -8.12 -0.76 25.85
N GLU A 93 -7.62 0.33 26.45
CA GLU A 93 -6.72 1.31 25.82
C GLU A 93 -5.49 0.66 25.14
N LYS A 94 -5.15 -0.57 25.55
CA LYS A 94 -4.11 -1.42 24.93
C LYS A 94 -4.45 -1.96 23.53
N ALA A 95 -5.71 -1.98 23.11
CA ALA A 95 -6.13 -2.42 21.77
C ALA A 95 -6.08 -1.28 20.74
N ALA A 96 -6.20 -0.02 21.18
CA ALA A 96 -6.20 1.16 20.31
C ALA A 96 -4.80 1.49 19.77
N CYS A 97 -3.75 1.06 20.45
CA CYS A 97 -2.36 1.19 19.99
C CYS A 97 -1.81 -0.12 19.43
N LEU A 98 -2.58 -0.82 18.58
CA LEU A 98 -1.97 -1.73 17.62
C LEU A 98 -1.20 -0.88 16.60
N ILE A 99 -0.03 -0.39 17.02
CA ILE A 99 1.01 0.14 16.13
C ILE A 99 1.18 -0.91 15.05
N ASP A 100 0.96 -0.48 13.81
CA ASP A 100 1.00 -1.37 12.67
C ASP A 100 2.44 -1.87 12.49
N ASN A 101 2.78 -2.99 13.13
CA ASN A 101 4.06 -3.68 12.96
C ASN A 101 4.17 -4.37 11.59
N ARG A 102 3.32 -4.01 10.61
CA ARG A 102 3.53 -4.40 9.22
C ARG A 102 4.88 -3.84 8.77
N LYS A 103 5.77 -4.72 8.33
CA LYS A 103 6.95 -4.33 7.56
C LYS A 103 6.45 -3.47 6.41
N ILE A 104 6.77 -2.18 6.46
CA ILE A 104 6.66 -1.27 5.33
C ILE A 104 7.30 -2.02 4.15
N PRO A 105 6.60 -2.20 3.00
CA PRO A 105 7.21 -2.84 1.85
C PRO A 105 8.50 -2.08 1.59
N LYS A 106 9.62 -2.80 1.65
CA LYS A 106 10.94 -2.22 1.46
C LYS A 106 10.85 -1.33 0.22
N LYS A 107 11.25 -0.06 0.32
CA LYS A 107 11.39 0.79 -0.87
C LYS A 107 12.12 -0.07 -1.91
N LYS A 108 11.52 -0.24 -3.10
CA LYS A 108 12.18 -0.95 -4.20
C LYS A 108 13.60 -0.40 -4.28
N LYS A 109 14.59 -1.28 -4.27
CA LYS A 109 15.98 -0.82 -4.36
C LYS A 109 16.10 0.00 -5.65
N ALA A 110 16.91 1.05 -5.63
CA ALA A 110 17.07 1.90 -6.81
C ALA A 110 17.44 1.08 -8.07
N ASP A 111 18.14 -0.04 -7.88
CA ASP A 111 18.41 -1.10 -8.87
C ASP A 111 17.13 -1.61 -9.58
N GLU A 112 16.10 -1.98 -8.81
CA GLU A 112 14.81 -2.48 -9.34
C GLU A 112 14.02 -1.39 -10.08
N LEU A 113 14.19 -0.12 -9.69
CA LEU A 113 13.57 1.01 -10.38
C LEU A 113 14.20 1.21 -11.76
N ILE A 114 15.53 1.16 -11.85
CA ILE A 114 16.25 1.30 -13.12
C ILE A 114 15.91 0.14 -14.06
N ILE A 115 15.88 -1.09 -13.56
CA ILE A 115 15.45 -2.26 -14.34
C ILE A 115 13.99 -2.10 -14.80
N GLY A 116 13.10 -1.61 -13.91
CA GLY A 116 11.71 -1.34 -14.26
C GLY A 116 11.55 -0.34 -15.41
N ILE A 117 12.30 0.76 -15.39
CA ILE A 117 12.30 1.75 -16.47
C ILE A 117 12.75 1.12 -17.80
N LEU A 118 13.78 0.28 -17.77
CA LEU A 118 14.27 -0.40 -18.96
C LEU A 118 13.24 -1.40 -19.51
N VAL A 119 12.57 -2.16 -18.65
CA VAL A 119 11.51 -3.10 -19.06
C VAL A 119 10.33 -2.38 -19.73
N GLU A 120 9.93 -1.23 -19.20
CA GLU A 120 8.86 -0.40 -19.79
C GLU A 120 9.24 0.18 -21.17
N ASN A 121 10.52 0.22 -21.51
CA ASN A 121 11.03 0.81 -22.74
C ASN A 121 11.75 -0.23 -23.60
N ASN A 122 11.10 -1.37 -23.85
CA ASN A 122 11.60 -2.43 -24.74
C ASN A 122 12.98 -3.00 -24.35
N ASN A 123 13.30 -3.02 -23.06
CA ASN A 123 14.55 -3.53 -22.48
C ASN A 123 15.82 -2.76 -22.90
N GLN A 124 15.70 -1.63 -23.60
CA GLN A 124 16.84 -0.86 -24.11
C GLN A 124 16.55 0.63 -24.04
N MET A 125 17.51 1.41 -23.55
CA MET A 125 17.38 2.86 -23.47
C MET A 125 18.73 3.55 -23.60
N ASN A 126 18.73 4.80 -24.04
CA ASN A 126 19.93 5.63 -23.95
C ASN A 126 20.26 5.93 -22.49
N GLN A 127 21.54 5.99 -22.15
CA GLN A 127 22.00 6.28 -20.80
C GLN A 127 21.52 7.64 -20.28
N ASN A 128 21.47 8.66 -21.16
CA ASN A 128 20.99 10.00 -20.81
C ASN A 128 19.49 10.02 -20.50
N ASP A 129 18.68 9.39 -21.35
CA ASP A 129 17.23 9.29 -21.15
C ASP A 129 16.89 8.50 -19.88
N LEU A 130 17.69 7.46 -19.60
CA LEU A 130 17.57 6.66 -18.39
C LEU A 130 17.91 7.48 -17.15
N LYS A 131 18.95 8.32 -17.21
CA LYS A 131 19.33 9.25 -16.14
C LYS A 131 18.21 10.26 -15.85
N GLU A 132 17.61 10.86 -16.89
CA GLU A 132 16.50 11.81 -16.71
C GLU A 132 15.27 11.15 -16.06
N LYS A 133 14.93 9.93 -16.48
CA LYS A 133 13.82 9.18 -15.87
C LYS A 133 14.12 8.79 -14.42
N ALA A 134 15.35 8.40 -14.12
CA ALA A 134 15.78 8.07 -12.77
C ALA A 134 15.72 9.28 -11.82
N LEU A 135 16.14 10.46 -12.30
CA LEU A 135 16.02 11.73 -11.55
C LEU A 135 14.57 12.06 -11.21
N LYS A 136 13.64 11.86 -12.14
CA LYS A 136 12.19 12.05 -11.92
C LYS A 136 11.61 11.07 -10.88
N MET A 137 12.29 9.97 -10.60
CA MET A 137 11.88 8.94 -9.64
C MET A 137 12.69 9.01 -8.33
N ASP A 138 13.26 10.17 -7.99
CA ASP A 138 14.04 10.46 -6.77
C ASP A 138 15.39 9.71 -6.66
N VAL A 139 16.01 9.33 -7.78
CA VAL A 139 17.38 8.76 -7.78
C VAL A 139 18.38 9.86 -8.10
N SER A 140 19.32 10.13 -7.18
CA SER A 140 20.38 11.11 -7.38
C SER A 140 21.40 10.66 -8.44
N GLU A 141 22.13 11.61 -9.04
CA GLU A 141 23.10 11.30 -10.10
C GLU A 141 24.25 10.39 -9.64
N GLU A 142 24.74 10.61 -8.42
CA GLU A 142 25.81 9.80 -7.83
C GLU A 142 25.35 8.35 -7.65
N GLN A 143 24.15 8.18 -7.08
CA GLN A 143 23.54 6.86 -6.90
C GLN A 143 23.31 6.18 -8.24
N PHE A 144 22.81 6.90 -9.25
CA PHE A 144 22.60 6.36 -10.59
C PHE A 144 23.89 5.77 -11.18
N ASN A 145 24.99 6.52 -11.13
CA ASN A 145 26.27 6.07 -11.68
C ASN A 145 26.81 4.83 -10.94
N ASP A 146 26.69 4.81 -9.61
CA ASP A 146 27.12 3.67 -8.80
C ASP A 146 26.29 2.42 -9.07
N ILE A 147 24.97 2.58 -9.27
CA ILE A 147 24.07 1.47 -9.57
C ILE A 147 24.33 0.93 -10.96
N ILE A 148 24.47 1.78 -11.98
CA ILE A 148 24.79 1.33 -13.35
C ILE A 148 26.11 0.56 -13.37
N LYS A 149 27.15 1.05 -12.67
CA LYS A 149 28.42 0.31 -12.52
C LYS A 149 28.21 -1.07 -11.88
N LYS A 150 27.44 -1.15 -10.79
CA LYS A 150 27.14 -2.42 -10.11
C LYS A 150 26.39 -3.39 -11.02
N LEU A 151 25.38 -2.91 -11.75
CA LEU A 151 24.56 -3.72 -12.65
C LEU A 151 25.35 -4.23 -13.87
N LEU A 152 26.26 -3.41 -14.41
CA LEU A 152 27.20 -3.84 -15.46
C LEU A 152 28.19 -4.88 -14.94
N MET A 153 28.72 -4.71 -13.72
CA MET A 153 29.63 -5.69 -13.10
C MET A 153 28.93 -7.00 -12.75
N ALA A 154 27.66 -6.95 -12.35
CA ALA A 154 26.84 -8.12 -12.07
C ALA A 154 26.40 -8.87 -13.34
N GLY A 155 26.49 -8.23 -14.52
CA GLY A 155 26.02 -8.79 -15.78
C GLY A 155 24.49 -8.77 -15.93
N GLU A 156 23.79 -7.92 -15.19
CA GLU A 156 22.35 -7.71 -15.36
C GLU A 156 22.06 -6.74 -16.51
N LEU A 157 22.99 -5.82 -16.74
CA LEU A 157 22.97 -4.89 -17.86
C LEU A 157 24.21 -5.10 -18.73
N TYR A 158 24.09 -4.81 -20.01
CA TYR A 158 25.21 -4.66 -20.91
C TYR A 158 25.04 -3.43 -21.80
N SER A 159 26.14 -2.94 -22.35
CA SER A 159 26.16 -1.76 -23.21
C SER A 159 26.58 -2.19 -24.63
N PRO A 160 25.62 -2.39 -25.56
CA PRO A 160 25.93 -2.73 -26.95
C PRO A 160 26.71 -1.62 -27.66
N SER A 161 26.41 -0.36 -27.33
CA SER A 161 26.99 0.86 -27.89
C SER A 161 27.22 1.87 -26.78
N LYS A 162 28.16 2.81 -26.97
CA LYS A 162 28.60 3.77 -25.94
C LYS A 162 27.48 4.51 -25.20
N ASP A 163 26.34 4.73 -25.85
CA ASP A 163 25.23 5.50 -25.28
C ASP A 163 24.00 4.64 -24.95
N ILE A 164 24.04 3.34 -25.24
CA ILE A 164 22.89 2.43 -25.16
C ILE A 164 23.14 1.43 -24.03
N ILE A 165 22.12 1.27 -23.18
CA ILE A 165 22.09 0.28 -22.10
C ILE A 165 20.94 -0.69 -22.38
N ARG A 166 21.22 -1.98 -22.25
CA ARG A 166 20.24 -3.06 -22.46
C ARG A 166 20.31 -4.09 -21.34
N ILE A 167 19.15 -4.64 -20.98
CA ILE A 167 19.06 -5.78 -20.06
C ILE A 167 19.54 -7.04 -20.81
N VAL A 168 20.38 -7.84 -20.14
CA VAL A 168 20.88 -9.14 -20.67
C VAL A 168 19.72 -10.09 -20.97
#